data_AF-A0A3B3I6B9-F1
#
_entry.id   AF-A0A3B3I6B9-F1
#
_cell.length_a   1.000
_cell.length_b   1.000
_cell.length_c   1.000
_cell.angle_alpha   90.00
_cell.angle_beta   90.00
_cell.angle_gamma   90.00
#
_symmetry.space_group_name_H-M   'P 1'
#
loop_
_entity.id
_entity.type
_entity.pdbx_description
1 polymer ?
#
loop_
_entity_poly.entity_id
_entity_poly.type
_entity_poly.pdbx_seq_one_letter_code
_entity_poly.pdbx_strand_id
1 'polypeptide(L)'
;MWKCAFPFFAALLTVGSAQVPGGPTDINANDPEVQAALKFAMKEYNKGSSDQYLYVVVDVISVQGQVVAGYNYFLSVKIAKTLCRKNSNVSGCSAISNSPMAKT
;
A
#
# COMPACT_ATOMS: atom_id res chain seq x y z
N MET A 1 6.48 -7.51 -59.76
CA MET A 1 7.77 -7.40 -59.03
C MET A 1 7.85 -6.00 -58.43
N TRP A 2 8.34 -5.89 -57.18
CA TRP A 2 8.76 -4.66 -56.47
C TRP A 2 7.63 -3.74 -55.94
N LYS A 3 7.04 -3.96 -54.75
CA LYS A 3 7.48 -3.78 -53.34
C LYS A 3 7.64 -2.32 -52.86
N CYS A 4 7.07 -2.07 -51.68
CA CYS A 4 7.33 -0.94 -50.75
C CYS A 4 6.82 0.42 -51.26
N ALA A 5 5.85 1.07 -50.64
CA ALA A 5 5.87 1.42 -49.23
C ALA A 5 4.44 1.69 -48.74
N PHE A 6 3.91 0.79 -47.92
CA PHE A 6 2.96 1.22 -46.90
C PHE A 6 3.79 1.91 -45.83
N PRO A 7 3.66 3.23 -45.60
CA PRO A 7 4.17 3.81 -44.39
C PRO A 7 3.24 3.31 -43.29
N PHE A 8 3.54 2.13 -42.75
CA PHE A 8 3.17 1.82 -41.38
C PHE A 8 3.94 2.81 -40.52
N PHE A 9 3.39 4.01 -40.41
CA PHE A 9 3.78 4.98 -39.41
C PHE A 9 3.34 4.36 -38.09
N ALA A 10 4.22 3.54 -37.52
CA ALA A 10 4.07 3.04 -36.18
C ALA A 10 4.13 4.25 -35.26
N ALA A 11 2.97 4.82 -34.96
CA ALA A 11 2.83 5.80 -33.89
C ALA A 11 3.15 5.07 -32.58
N LEU A 12 4.43 5.11 -32.18
CA LEU A 12 4.86 4.80 -30.83
C LEU A 12 4.24 5.87 -29.93
N LEU A 13 3.04 5.60 -29.41
CA LEU A 13 2.45 6.37 -28.32
C LEU A 13 3.31 6.10 -27.08
N THR A 14 4.37 6.89 -26.92
CA THR A 14 5.07 6.97 -25.64
C THR A 14 4.13 7.68 -24.69
N VAL A 15 3.43 6.91 -23.84
CA VAL A 15 2.65 7.47 -22.74
C VAL A 15 3.65 8.05 -21.75
N GLY A 16 3.98 9.33 -21.92
CA GLY A 16 4.75 10.08 -20.94
C GLY A 16 3.91 10.27 -19.69
N SER A 17 4.29 9.65 -18.58
CA SER A 17 3.69 9.96 -17.28
C SER A 17 4.15 11.35 -16.86
N ALA A 18 3.34 12.36 -17.14
CA ALA A 18 3.55 13.71 -16.61
C ALA A 18 3.31 13.67 -15.10
N GLN A 19 4.37 13.73 -14.30
CA GLN A 19 4.24 13.91 -12.86
C GLN A 19 3.67 15.30 -12.58
N VAL A 20 2.47 15.35 -11.98
CA VAL A 20 1.83 16.60 -11.59
C VAL A 20 2.59 17.17 -10.38
N PRO A 21 3.09 18.42 -10.44
CA PRO A 21 3.72 19.06 -9.29
C PRO A 21 2.77 19.05 -8.07
N GLY A 22 3.23 18.51 -6.94
CA GLY A 22 2.43 18.39 -5.72
C GLY A 22 1.40 17.25 -5.72
N GLY A 23 1.35 16.39 -6.75
CA GLY A 23 0.57 15.16 -6.74
C GLY A 23 1.21 14.05 -5.90
N PRO A 24 0.47 12.96 -5.58
CA PRO A 24 1.06 11.79 -4.93
C PRO A 24 2.16 11.17 -5.79
N THR A 25 3.27 10.79 -5.16
CA THR A 25 4.39 10.10 -5.81
C THR A 25 4.77 8.86 -5.02
N ASP A 26 5.21 7.81 -5.71
CA ASP A 26 5.69 6.59 -5.05
C ASP A 26 6.92 6.91 -4.18
N ILE A 27 6.90 6.41 -2.94
CA ILE A 27 7.99 6.58 -1.97
C ILE A 27 8.42 5.24 -1.40
N ASN A 28 9.59 5.20 -0.75
CA ASN A 28 10.13 3.97 -0.20
C ASN A 28 9.29 3.47 0.98
N ALA A 29 8.76 2.25 0.88
CA ALA A 29 8.02 1.62 1.96
C ALA A 29 8.85 1.42 3.24
N ASN A 30 10.18 1.34 3.12
CA ASN A 30 11.10 1.16 4.24
C ASN A 30 11.50 2.49 4.91
N ASP A 31 10.98 3.61 4.43
CA ASP A 31 11.21 4.91 5.08
C ASP A 31 10.69 4.85 6.54
N PRO A 32 11.50 5.28 7.54
CA PRO A 32 11.09 5.28 8.94
C PRO A 32 9.77 6.02 9.20
N GLU A 33 9.49 7.11 8.47
CA GLU A 33 8.25 7.88 8.61
C GLU A 33 7.06 7.11 8.04
N VAL A 34 7.23 6.43 6.90
CA VAL A 34 6.21 5.54 6.33
C VAL A 34 5.91 4.40 7.30
N GLN A 35 6.95 3.80 7.91
CA GLN A 35 6.78 2.75 8.90
C GLN A 35 6.07 3.24 10.16
N ALA A 36 6.33 4.48 10.59
CA ALA A 36 5.61 5.10 11.69
C ALA A 36 4.14 5.37 11.34
N ALA A 37 3.87 5.91 10.15
CA ALA A 37 2.52 6.15 9.64
C ALA A 37 1.73 4.84 9.51
N LEU A 38 2.35 3.77 9.01
CA LEU A 38 1.74 2.45 8.91
C LEU A 38 1.40 1.87 10.29
N LYS A 39 2.31 1.97 11.26
CA LYS A 39 2.06 1.54 12.64
C LYS A 39 0.91 2.31 13.27
N PHE A 40 0.86 3.62 13.05
CA PHE A 40 -0.24 4.47 13.51
C PHE A 40 -1.57 4.03 12.88
N ALA A 41 -1.61 3.86 11.56
CA ALA A 41 -2.79 3.41 10.83
C ALA A 41 -3.31 2.06 11.33
N MET A 42 -2.42 1.08 11.54
CA MET A 42 -2.79 -0.23 12.08
C MET A 42 -3.30 -0.18 13.52
N LYS A 43 -2.76 0.73 14.34
CA LYS A 43 -3.24 0.93 15.71
C LYS A 43 -4.67 1.48 15.72
N GLU A 44 -4.92 2.53 14.93
CA GLU A 44 -6.25 3.13 14.84
C GLU A 44 -7.27 2.20 14.16
N TYR A 45 -6.85 1.45 13.13
CA TYR A 45 -7.68 0.41 12.51
C TYR A 45 -8.13 -0.65 13.53
N ASN A 46 -7.19 -1.16 14.33
CA ASN A 46 -7.50 -2.15 15.34
C ASN A 46 -8.37 -1.59 16.47
N LYS A 47 -8.18 -0.32 16.84
CA LYS A 47 -9.03 0.37 17.82
C LYS A 47 -10.46 0.56 17.32
N GLY A 48 -10.64 0.93 16.04
CA GLY A 48 -11.96 1.16 15.44
C GLY A 48 -12.68 -0.10 14.97
N SER A 49 -11.95 -1.19 14.72
CA SER A 49 -12.53 -2.47 14.30
C SER A 49 -13.41 -3.07 15.41
N SER A 50 -14.55 -3.65 15.06
CA SER A 50 -15.44 -4.37 16.00
C SER A 50 -14.97 -5.81 16.30
N ASP A 51 -13.93 -6.29 15.60
CA ASP A 51 -13.39 -7.63 15.83
C ASP A 51 -12.75 -7.75 17.21
N GLN A 52 -12.88 -8.89 17.87
CA GLN A 52 -12.20 -9.13 19.15
C GLN A 52 -10.70 -9.41 19.00
N TYR A 53 -10.25 -9.71 17.77
CA TYR A 53 -8.85 -10.01 17.46
C TYR A 53 -8.17 -8.85 16.73
N LEU A 54 -6.85 -8.78 16.86
CA LEU A 54 -6.01 -7.82 16.14
C LEU A 54 -5.74 -8.27 14.70
N TYR A 55 -5.55 -7.29 13.83
CA TYR A 55 -5.07 -7.44 12.46
C TYR A 55 -3.64 -6.92 12.37
N VAL A 56 -2.84 -7.58 11.53
CA VAL A 56 -1.46 -7.19 11.22
C VAL A 56 -1.25 -7.11 9.72
N VAL A 57 -0.30 -6.31 9.29
CA VAL A 57 0.10 -6.20 7.88
C VAL A 57 0.86 -7.46 7.48
N VAL A 58 0.50 -8.04 6.33
CA VAL A 58 1.20 -9.18 5.73
C VAL A 58 1.90 -8.82 4.44
N ASP A 59 1.47 -7.75 3.77
CA ASP A 59 2.04 -7.31 2.51
C ASP A 59 1.82 -5.80 2.33
N VAL A 60 2.80 -5.10 1.77
CA VAL A 60 2.70 -3.68 1.42
C VAL A 60 2.69 -3.59 -0.10
N ILE A 61 1.52 -3.24 -0.66
CA ILE A 61 1.29 -3.23 -2.11
C ILE A 61 1.85 -1.95 -2.72
N SER A 62 1.54 -0.80 -2.12
CA SER A 62 2.03 0.50 -2.60
C SER A 62 2.06 1.52 -1.48
N VAL A 63 2.98 2.47 -1.62
CA VAL A 63 3.16 3.61 -0.72
C VAL A 63 3.37 4.86 -1.55
N GLN A 64 2.52 5.85 -1.35
CA GLN A 64 2.66 7.16 -2.00
C GLN A 64 2.69 8.27 -0.95
N GLY A 65 3.52 9.27 -1.20
CA GLY A 65 3.63 10.48 -0.40
C GLY A 65 3.13 11.69 -1.17
N GLN A 66 2.57 12.66 -0.47
CA GLN A 66 2.19 13.94 -1.04
C GLN A 66 2.44 15.07 -0.04
N VAL A 67 3.21 16.07 -0.48
CA VAL A 67 3.44 17.30 0.29
C VAL A 67 2.23 18.22 0.14
N VAL A 68 1.70 18.68 1.27
CA VAL A 68 0.58 19.64 1.38
C VAL A 68 0.93 20.69 2.45
N ALA A 69 -0.05 21.30 3.12
CA ALA A 69 0.19 21.97 4.41
C ALA A 69 0.44 20.93 5.53
N GLY A 70 1.44 20.07 5.32
CA GLY A 70 1.65 18.80 6.01
C GLY A 70 2.12 17.71 5.05
N TYR A 71 1.94 16.45 5.41
CA TYR A 71 2.29 15.31 4.57
C TYR A 71 1.18 14.26 4.59
N ASN A 72 0.72 13.86 3.39
CA ASN A 72 -0.22 12.76 3.25
C ASN A 72 0.54 11.48 2.87
N TYR A 73 0.21 10.38 3.55
CA TYR A 73 0.68 9.03 3.18
C TYR A 73 -0.51 8.21 2.69
N PHE A 74 -0.40 7.67 1.48
CA PHE A 74 -1.36 6.73 0.92
C PHE A 74 -0.75 5.33 0.96
N LEU A 75 -1.32 4.46 1.80
CA LEU A 75 -0.80 3.13 2.08
C LEU A 75 -1.80 2.08 1.58
N SER A 76 -1.42 1.31 0.57
CA SER A 76 -2.17 0.12 0.14
C SER A 76 -1.49 -1.10 0.74
N VAL A 77 -2.15 -1.77 1.68
CA VAL A 77 -1.59 -2.91 2.41
C VAL A 77 -2.57 -4.06 2.48
N LYS A 78 -2.07 -5.29 2.47
CA LYS A 78 -2.87 -6.46 2.84
C LYS A 78 -2.73 -6.69 4.33
N ILE A 79 -3.85 -6.92 4.99
CA ILE A 79 -3.89 -7.25 6.41
C ILE A 79 -4.45 -8.65 6.61
N ALA A 80 -3.99 -9.31 7.67
CA ALA A 80 -4.48 -10.61 8.10
C ALA A 80 -4.88 -10.57 9.56
N LYS A 81 -5.91 -11.35 9.88
CA LYS A 81 -6.37 -11.56 11.24
C LYS A 81 -5.35 -12.39 12.03
N THR A 82 -5.19 -12.05 13.31
CA THR A 82 -4.35 -12.78 14.26
C THR A 82 -5.19 -13.53 15.29
N LEU A 83 -4.54 -14.33 16.14
CA LEU A 83 -5.16 -14.91 17.33
C LEU A 83 -5.00 -14.02 18.58
N CYS A 84 -4.33 -12.87 18.45
CA CYS A 84 -4.19 -11.93 19.55
C CYS A 84 -5.50 -11.22 19.82
N ARG A 85 -5.98 -11.31 21.06
CA ARG A 85 -7.18 -10.61 21.49
C ARG A 85 -6.87 -9.16 21.79
N LYS A 86 -7.79 -8.26 21.46
CA LYS A 86 -7.71 -6.86 21.89
C LYS A 86 -7.65 -6.77 23.42
N ASN A 87 -6.87 -5.82 23.92
CA ASN A 87 -6.64 -5.57 25.36
C ASN A 87 -5.94 -6.71 26.12
N SER A 88 -5.34 -7.68 25.42
CA SER A 88 -4.42 -8.62 26.05
C SER A 88 -3.00 -8.04 26.05
N ASN A 89 -2.24 -8.22 27.13
CA ASN A 89 -0.83 -7.83 27.22
C ASN A 89 0.07 -8.81 26.43
N VAL A 90 -0.28 -9.09 25.18
CA VAL A 90 0.48 -10.00 24.32
C VAL A 90 1.51 -9.21 23.54
N SER A 91 2.79 -9.45 23.82
CA SER A 91 3.90 -8.91 23.06
C SER A 91 4.10 -9.73 21.78
N GLY A 92 3.97 -9.08 20.61
CA GLY A 92 4.23 -9.71 19.30
C GLY A 92 3.04 -10.52 18.79
N CYS A 93 2.28 -9.92 17.88
CA CYS A 93 1.17 -10.58 17.21
C CYS A 93 1.54 -10.90 15.77
N SER A 94 1.36 -12.16 15.38
CA SER A 94 1.64 -12.64 14.02
C SER A 94 0.35 -13.04 13.30
N ALA A 95 0.35 -12.90 11.98
CA ALA A 95 -0.74 -13.37 11.15
C ALA A 95 -0.92 -14.88 11.28
N ILE A 96 -2.16 -15.36 11.16
CA ILE A 96 -2.43 -16.80 11.10
C ILE A 96 -1.90 -17.32 9.76
N SER A 97 -0.81 -18.11 9.78
CA SER A 97 -0.14 -18.60 8.58
C SER A 97 -0.96 -19.60 7.76
N ASN A 98 -2.11 -20.07 8.27
CA ASN A 98 -2.92 -21.14 7.69
C ASN A 98 -4.41 -20.77 7.48
N SER A 99 -4.76 -19.50 7.25
CA SER A 99 -6.16 -19.15 6.97
C SER A 99 -6.31 -18.14 5.82
N PRO A 100 -7.25 -18.35 4.87
CA PRO A 100 -7.47 -17.47 3.71
C PRO A 100 -8.21 -16.18 4.11
N MET A 101 -7.78 -15.52 5.18
CA MET A 101 -8.44 -14.35 5.75
C MET A 101 -7.70 -13.05 5.42
N ALA A 102 -7.15 -12.95 4.22
CA ALA A 102 -6.68 -11.68 3.70
C ALA A 102 -7.91 -10.83 3.34
N LYS A 103 -8.10 -9.71 4.05
CA LYS A 103 -9.10 -8.71 3.69
C LYS A 103 -8.38 -7.67 2.83
N THR A 104 -8.81 -7.56 1.57
CA THR A 104 -8.37 -6.49 0.64
C THR A 104 -9.03 -5.19 1.01
#